data_AF-A0A7C3WS32-F1
#
_entry.id   AF-A0A7C3WS32-F1
#
_cell.length_a   1.000
_cell.length_b   1.000
_cell.length_c   1.000
_cell.angle_alpha   90.00
_cell.angle_beta   90.00
_cell.angle_gamma   90.00
#
_symmetry.space_group_name_H-M   'P 1'
#
loop_
_entity.id
_entity.type
_entity.pdbx_description
1 polymer ?
#
loop_
_entity_poly.entity_id
_entity_poly.type
_entity_poly.pdbx_seq_one_letter_code
_entity_poly.pdbx_strand_id
1 'polypeptide(L)'
;MFEPGGKLAWLYPLWEANDTFLYTPGTVTKGAPHVRDAIDLKRLMITVVVALIPCVIMALYNTGLQAFLGIESMGLSPEQVPGWRAAIFRALGLGFNPGNIISCILYGALYFFPVYIVTLACGGICEVIFAIVRKHEI
;
A
#
# COMPACT_ATOMS: atom_id res chain seq x y z
N MET A 1 7.58 -12.22 27.93
CA MET A 1 7.95 -10.78 27.92
C MET A 1 6.81 -9.88 27.41
N PHE A 2 6.03 -10.35 26.42
CA PHE A 2 4.84 -9.67 25.90
C PHE A 2 3.50 -10.24 26.42
N GLU A 3 3.50 -11.42 27.04
CA GLU A 3 2.32 -12.04 27.68
C GLU A 3 1.73 -11.21 28.85
N PRO A 4 0.47 -11.47 29.26
CA PRO A 4 -0.18 -10.77 30.36
C PRO A 4 0.67 -10.85 31.65
N GLY A 5 1.21 -9.72 32.10
CA GLY A 5 2.10 -9.62 33.27
C GLY A 5 3.56 -9.30 32.97
N GLY A 6 3.97 -9.23 31.69
CA GLY A 6 5.31 -8.78 31.29
C GLY A 6 5.46 -7.24 31.20
N LYS A 7 6.68 -6.72 31.38
CA LYS A 7 6.99 -5.28 31.29
C LYS A 7 6.61 -4.62 29.94
N LEU A 8 6.49 -5.40 28.87
CA LEU A 8 6.14 -4.92 27.52
C LEU A 8 4.76 -5.43 27.05
N ALA A 9 3.89 -5.83 27.97
CA ALA A 9 2.56 -6.35 27.64
C ALA A 9 1.68 -5.35 26.83
N TRP A 10 2.00 -4.06 26.86
CA TRP A 10 1.31 -3.05 26.04
C TRP A 10 1.71 -3.07 24.56
N LEU A 11 2.85 -3.67 24.18
CA LEU A 11 3.30 -3.88 22.79
C LEU A 11 2.89 -5.25 22.23
N TYR A 12 2.16 -6.04 23.02
CA TYR A 12 1.67 -7.36 22.62
C TYR A 12 0.91 -7.35 21.27
N PRO A 13 0.01 -6.39 20.98
CA PRO A 13 -0.73 -6.36 19.71
C PRO A 13 0.17 -6.21 18.47
N LEU A 14 1.27 -5.44 18.60
CA LEU A 14 2.24 -5.22 17.52
C LEU A 14 3.11 -6.47 17.26
N TRP A 15 3.43 -7.20 18.31
CA TRP A 15 4.22 -8.44 18.22
C TRP A 15 3.39 -9.57 17.59
N GLU A 16 2.14 -9.72 18.03
CA GLU A 16 1.20 -10.72 17.52
C GLU A 16 0.76 -10.44 16.08
N ALA A 17 0.57 -9.17 15.67
CA ALA A 17 0.28 -8.81 14.28
C ALA A 17 1.38 -9.27 13.31
N ASN A 18 2.66 -9.14 13.72
CA ASN A 18 3.80 -9.58 12.91
C ASN A 18 3.92 -11.12 12.85
N ASP A 19 3.60 -11.81 13.95
CA ASP A 19 3.60 -13.28 14.00
C ASP A 19 2.45 -13.86 13.16
N THR A 20 1.25 -13.28 13.27
CA THR A 20 0.06 -13.67 12.49
C THR A 20 0.15 -13.25 11.01
N PHE A 21 1.07 -12.34 10.65
CA PHE A 21 1.37 -12.02 9.25
C PHE A 21 2.18 -13.13 8.58
N LEU A 22 3.17 -13.68 9.31
CA LEU A 22 4.08 -14.70 8.77
C LEU A 22 3.58 -16.12 8.96
N TYR A 23 2.80 -16.38 10.03
CA TYR A 23 2.38 -17.71 10.42
C TYR A 23 0.85 -17.83 10.48
N THR A 24 0.35 -19.01 10.11
CA THR A 24 -1.08 -19.35 10.24
C THR A 24 -1.37 -19.77 11.69
N PRO A 25 -2.39 -19.20 12.35
CA PRO A 25 -2.79 -19.65 13.68
C PRO A 25 -3.22 -21.11 13.66
N GLY A 26 -2.62 -21.94 14.52
CA GLY A 26 -2.99 -23.35 14.69
C GLY A 26 -4.23 -23.57 15.59
N THR A 27 -5.05 -22.54 15.80
CA THR A 27 -6.18 -22.59 16.73
C THR A 27 -7.32 -23.42 16.15
N VAL A 28 -7.70 -24.48 16.85
CA VAL A 28 -8.84 -25.34 16.47
C VAL A 28 -10.11 -24.93 17.22
N THR A 29 -11.25 -25.04 16.55
CA THR A 29 -12.57 -24.78 17.17
C THR A 29 -12.81 -25.75 18.33
N LYS A 30 -12.91 -25.23 19.56
CA LYS A 30 -13.12 -26.04 20.78
C LYS A 30 -14.56 -26.55 20.95
N GLY A 31 -15.54 -26.02 20.20
CA GLY A 31 -16.95 -26.38 20.27
C GLY A 31 -17.62 -26.42 18.90
N ALA A 32 -18.86 -26.91 18.82
CA ALA A 32 -19.63 -26.96 17.58
C ALA A 32 -20.14 -25.56 17.18
N PRO A 33 -19.69 -24.98 16.06
CA PRO A 33 -20.23 -23.70 15.59
C PRO A 33 -21.58 -23.90 14.89
N HIS A 34 -22.37 -22.84 14.79
CA HIS A 34 -23.65 -22.85 14.05
C HIS A 34 -23.46 -23.19 12.57
N VAL A 35 -22.38 -22.69 11.95
CA VAL A 35 -21.93 -23.02 10.58
C VAL A 35 -20.41 -23.07 10.57
N ARG A 36 -19.83 -24.04 9.85
CA ARG A 36 -18.38 -24.11 9.60
C ARG A 36 -18.09 -23.50 8.22
N ASP A 37 -17.46 -22.34 8.22
CA ASP A 37 -16.96 -21.71 6.99
C ASP A 37 -15.49 -22.12 6.76
N ALA A 38 -15.12 -22.31 5.50
CA ALA A 38 -13.75 -22.59 5.07
C ALA A 38 -13.01 -21.32 4.62
N ILE A 39 -13.70 -20.18 4.53
CA ILE A 39 -13.12 -18.91 4.14
C ILE A 39 -12.26 -18.36 5.30
N ASP A 40 -10.96 -18.21 5.00
CA ASP A 40 -10.03 -17.48 5.85
C ASP A 40 -10.05 -15.99 5.47
N LEU A 41 -10.46 -15.12 6.41
CA LEU A 41 -10.64 -13.69 6.18
C LEU A 41 -9.34 -13.01 5.71
N LYS A 42 -8.19 -13.41 6.29
CA LYS A 42 -6.89 -12.84 5.93
C LYS A 42 -6.49 -13.22 4.51
N ARG A 43 -6.72 -14.47 4.11
CA ARG A 43 -6.51 -14.94 2.73
C ARG A 43 -7.40 -14.22 1.74
N LEU A 44 -8.69 -14.04 2.05
CA LEU A 44 -9.62 -13.32 1.18
C LEU A 44 -9.15 -11.87 0.98
N MET A 45 -8.73 -11.19 2.05
CA MET A 45 -8.17 -9.84 1.97
C MET A 45 -6.98 -9.75 1.00
N ILE A 46 -6.02 -10.69 1.10
CA ILE A 46 -4.84 -10.72 0.21
C ILE A 46 -5.25 -11.02 -1.24
N THR A 47 -6.22 -11.92 -1.48
CA THR A 47 -6.68 -12.21 -2.84
C THR A 47 -7.27 -10.99 -3.53
N VAL A 48 -7.98 -10.12 -2.78
CA VAL A 48 -8.49 -8.85 -3.31
C VAL A 48 -7.35 -7.91 -3.69
N VAL A 49 -6.31 -7.80 -2.84
CA VAL A 49 -5.11 -6.99 -3.15
C VAL A 49 -4.44 -7.47 -4.44
N VAL A 50 -4.28 -8.79 -4.61
CA VAL A 50 -3.71 -9.38 -5.82
C VAL A 50 -4.58 -9.10 -7.05
N ALA A 51 -5.91 -9.19 -6.92
CA ALA A 51 -6.85 -8.89 -8.00
C ALA A 51 -6.81 -7.41 -8.43
N LEU A 52 -6.38 -6.49 -7.56
CA LEU A 52 -6.24 -5.07 -7.87
C LEU A 52 -4.94 -4.71 -8.60
N ILE A 53 -3.92 -5.59 -8.61
CA ILE A 53 -2.64 -5.34 -9.28
C ILE A 53 -2.80 -4.88 -10.76
N PRO A 54 -3.56 -5.57 -11.63
CA PRO A 54 -3.73 -5.12 -13.02
C PRO A 54 -4.40 -3.74 -13.11
N CYS A 55 -5.36 -3.45 -12.24
CA CYS A 55 -6.03 -2.14 -12.18
C CYS A 55 -5.05 -1.04 -11.76
N VAL A 56 -4.18 -1.31 -10.77
CA VAL A 56 -3.15 -0.36 -10.33
C VAL A 56 -2.16 -0.08 -11.46
N ILE A 57 -1.67 -1.10 -12.16
CA ILE A 57 -0.75 -0.91 -13.29
C ILE A 57 -1.38 -0.03 -14.38
N MET A 58 -2.64 -0.28 -14.73
CA MET A 58 -3.36 0.54 -15.69
C MET A 58 -3.53 1.99 -15.22
N ALA A 59 -3.84 2.19 -13.93
CA ALA A 59 -3.95 3.52 -13.35
C ALA A 59 -2.62 4.28 -13.38
N LEU A 60 -1.49 3.61 -13.09
CA LEU A 60 -0.15 4.19 -13.18
C LEU A 60 0.17 4.64 -14.60
N TYR A 61 -0.08 3.78 -15.59
CA TYR A 61 0.13 4.11 -17.00
C TYR A 61 -0.75 5.29 -17.43
N ASN A 62 -2.06 5.24 -17.16
CA ASN A 62 -3.01 6.28 -17.57
C ASN A 62 -2.66 7.63 -16.94
N THR A 63 -2.34 7.67 -15.65
CA THR A 63 -1.93 8.90 -14.95
C THR A 63 -0.69 9.53 -15.57
N GLY A 64 0.33 8.72 -15.88
CA GLY A 64 1.54 9.20 -16.54
C GLY A 64 1.31 9.68 -17.97
N LEU A 65 0.51 8.94 -18.74
CA LEU A 65 0.14 9.29 -20.11
C LEU A 65 -0.56 10.66 -20.15
N GLN A 66 -1.56 10.87 -19.29
CA GLN A 66 -2.28 12.15 -19.21
C GLN A 66 -1.36 13.29 -18.78
N ALA A 67 -0.41 13.03 -17.89
CA ALA A 67 0.56 14.04 -17.48
C ALA A 67 1.50 14.45 -18.62
N PHE A 68 1.97 13.50 -19.44
CA PHE A 68 2.82 13.82 -20.60
C PHE A 68 2.06 14.51 -21.72
N LEU A 69 0.83 14.07 -22.03
CA LEU A 69 -0.04 14.76 -22.99
C LEU A 69 -0.34 16.20 -22.54
N GLY A 70 -0.54 16.41 -21.23
CA GLY A 70 -0.68 17.74 -20.65
C GLY A 70 0.56 18.61 -20.86
N ILE A 71 1.75 18.07 -20.58
CA ILE A 71 3.04 18.79 -20.78
C ILE A 71 3.24 19.14 -22.26
N GLU A 72 2.97 18.21 -23.17
CA GLU A 72 3.10 18.40 -24.61
C GLU A 72 2.11 19.48 -25.11
N SER A 73 0.86 19.46 -24.64
CA SER A 73 -0.15 20.47 -24.99
C SER A 73 0.21 21.89 -24.55
N MET A 74 1.01 22.01 -23.48
CA MET A 74 1.50 23.29 -22.97
C MET A 74 2.79 23.76 -23.67
N GLY A 75 3.37 22.94 -24.57
CA GLY A 75 4.59 23.27 -25.29
C GLY A 75 5.82 23.42 -24.38
N LEU A 76 5.78 22.88 -23.17
CA LEU A 76 6.86 23.01 -22.20
C LEU A 76 7.99 22.05 -22.56
N SER A 77 9.22 22.57 -22.63
CA SER A 77 10.39 21.70 -22.71
C SER A 77 10.56 20.90 -21.40
N PRO A 78 11.22 19.72 -21.44
CA PRO A 78 11.47 18.89 -20.24
C PRO A 78 12.06 19.65 -19.05
N GLU A 79 12.81 20.72 -19.32
CA GLU A 79 13.49 21.56 -18.34
C GLU A 79 12.56 22.56 -17.64
N GLN A 80 11.48 22.94 -18.32
CA GLN A 80 10.50 23.92 -17.84
C GLN A 80 9.41 23.31 -16.97
N VAL A 81 9.28 21.98 -16.92
CA VAL A 81 8.27 21.31 -16.11
C VAL A 81 8.56 21.54 -14.61
N PRO A 82 7.68 22.23 -13.88
CA PRO A 82 7.89 22.52 -12.47
C PRO A 82 7.58 21.31 -11.58
N GLY A 83 8.21 21.28 -10.41
CA GLY A 83 7.88 20.34 -9.33
C GLY A 83 8.90 19.23 -9.11
N TRP A 84 8.87 18.68 -7.89
CA TRP A 84 9.82 17.66 -7.43
C TRP A 84 9.72 16.35 -8.23
N ARG A 85 8.53 15.99 -8.71
CA ARG A 85 8.30 14.79 -9.54
C ARG A 85 9.05 14.88 -10.85
N ALA A 86 8.94 16.02 -11.53
CA ALA A 86 9.69 16.32 -12.74
C ALA A 86 11.20 16.45 -12.46
N ALA A 87 11.61 16.93 -11.29
CA ALA A 87 13.01 16.99 -10.90
C ALA A 87 13.64 15.59 -10.76
N ILE A 88 12.94 14.66 -10.09
CA ILE A 88 13.38 13.25 -9.97
C ILE A 88 13.43 12.59 -11.35
N PHE A 89 12.39 12.80 -12.17
CA PHE A 89 12.32 12.20 -13.50
C PHE A 89 13.46 12.70 -14.42
N ARG A 90 13.79 14.00 -14.33
CA ARG A 90 14.97 14.59 -14.98
C ARG A 90 16.29 14.03 -14.46
N ALA A 91 16.42 13.88 -13.14
CA ALA A 91 17.62 13.32 -12.53
C ALA A 91 17.90 11.88 -12.99
N LEU A 92 16.84 11.11 -13.30
CA LEU A 92 16.93 9.78 -13.90
C LEU A 92 17.32 9.78 -15.39
N GLY A 93 17.40 10.95 -16.05
CA GLY A 93 17.74 11.07 -17.47
C GLY A 93 16.68 10.52 -18.43
N LEU A 94 15.44 10.32 -17.95
CA LEU A 94 14.35 9.79 -18.77
C LEU A 94 13.62 10.92 -19.50
N GLY A 95 13.35 10.70 -20.79
CA GLY A 95 12.60 11.65 -21.63
C GLY A 95 11.09 11.63 -21.34
N PHE A 96 10.46 12.80 -21.43
CA PHE A 96 9.02 13.00 -21.30
C PHE A 96 8.33 12.72 -22.65
N ASN A 97 8.16 11.45 -22.99
CA ASN A 97 7.53 11.02 -24.25
C ASN A 97 6.26 10.18 -23.97
N PRO A 98 5.06 10.59 -24.43
CA PRO A 98 3.82 9.83 -24.29
C PRO A 98 3.84 8.42 -24.91
N GLY A 99 4.65 8.23 -25.96
CA GLY A 99 4.79 6.95 -26.65
C GLY A 99 5.60 5.90 -25.87
N ASN A 100 6.36 6.31 -24.84
CA ASN A 100 7.11 5.38 -24.01
C ASN A 100 6.28 4.94 -22.79
N ILE A 101 5.74 3.72 -22.88
CA ILE A 101 4.89 3.11 -21.85
C ILE A 101 5.60 3.05 -20.48
N ILE A 102 6.90 2.72 -20.47
CA ILE A 102 7.68 2.59 -19.24
C ILE A 102 7.87 3.97 -18.58
N SER A 103 8.20 4.98 -19.38
CA SER A 103 8.29 6.37 -18.89
C SER A 103 6.97 6.84 -18.29
N CYS A 104 5.83 6.52 -18.93
CA CYS A 104 4.50 6.85 -18.43
C CYS A 104 4.23 6.17 -17.07
N ILE A 105 4.48 4.86 -16.96
CA ILE A 105 4.26 4.12 -15.70
C ILE A 105 5.13 4.68 -14.58
N LEU A 106 6.43 4.94 -14.84
CA LEU A 106 7.35 5.47 -13.85
C LEU A 106 6.96 6.89 -13.39
N TYR A 107 6.52 7.75 -14.31
CA TYR A 107 6.06 9.07 -13.94
C TYR A 107 4.74 9.02 -13.14
N GLY A 108 3.80 8.16 -13.54
CA GLY A 108 2.58 7.90 -12.78
C GLY A 108 2.84 7.31 -11.38
N ALA A 109 3.87 6.49 -11.23
CA ALA A 109 4.30 5.94 -9.95
C ALA A 109 4.72 7.03 -8.95
N LEU A 110 5.34 8.12 -9.42
CA LEU A 110 5.68 9.29 -8.58
C LEU A 110 4.45 10.06 -8.08
N TYR A 111 3.28 9.87 -8.68
CA TYR A 111 2.01 10.38 -8.15
C TYR A 111 1.37 9.42 -7.15
N PHE A 112 1.36 8.13 -7.46
CA PHE A 112 0.66 7.11 -6.67
C PHE A 112 1.37 6.74 -5.37
N PHE A 113 2.66 6.38 -5.42
CA PHE A 113 3.36 5.83 -4.25
C PHE A 113 3.42 6.77 -3.04
N PRO A 114 3.70 8.08 -3.18
CA PRO A 114 3.70 8.97 -2.03
C PRO A 114 2.34 9.03 -1.33
N VAL A 115 1.25 9.07 -2.10
CA VAL A 115 -0.11 9.08 -1.57
C VAL A 115 -0.42 7.75 -0.89
N TYR A 116 -0.10 6.63 -1.54
CA TYR A 116 -0.31 5.29 -1.01
C TYR A 116 0.42 5.08 0.31
N ILE A 117 1.70 5.45 0.40
CA ILE A 117 2.51 5.33 1.62
C ILE A 117 1.90 6.16 2.75
N VAL A 118 1.49 7.41 2.48
CA VAL A 118 0.88 8.27 3.50
C VAL A 118 -0.44 7.69 3.99
N THR A 119 -1.28 7.14 3.10
CA THR A 119 -2.56 6.52 3.49
C THR A 119 -2.37 5.29 4.37
N LEU A 120 -1.43 4.39 4.02
CA LEU A 120 -1.13 3.21 4.81
C LEU A 120 -0.51 3.59 6.16
N ALA A 121 0.43 4.53 6.18
CA ALA A 121 1.08 4.97 7.41
C ALA A 121 0.07 5.61 8.37
N CYS A 122 -0.76 6.53 7.88
CA CYS A 122 -1.77 7.20 8.71
C CYS A 122 -2.82 6.19 9.24
N GLY A 123 -3.36 5.33 8.35
CA GLY A 123 -4.33 4.31 8.71
C GLY A 123 -3.78 3.31 9.73
N GLY A 124 -2.58 2.76 9.46
CA GLY A 124 -1.93 1.79 10.34
C GLY A 124 -1.57 2.38 11.71
N ILE A 125 -1.12 3.63 11.78
CA ILE A 125 -0.85 4.30 13.06
C ILE A 125 -2.14 4.43 13.87
N CYS A 126 -3.22 4.91 13.25
CA CYS A 126 -4.50 5.03 13.94
C CYS A 126 -5.02 3.67 14.43
N GLU A 127 -4.98 2.64 13.58
CA GLU A 127 -5.40 1.28 13.90
C GLU A 127 -4.63 0.71 15.10
N VAL A 128 -3.30 0.82 15.08
CA VAL A 128 -2.42 0.38 16.17
C VAL A 128 -2.76 1.11 17.48
N ILE A 129 -2.97 2.44 17.43
CA ILE A 129 -3.34 3.22 18.62
C ILE A 129 -4.67 2.72 19.19
N PHE A 130 -5.69 2.55 18.36
CA PHE A 130 -7.00 2.07 18.81
C PHE A 130 -6.93 0.64 19.36
N ALA A 131 -6.15 -0.24 18.74
CA ALA A 131 -5.94 -1.60 19.21
C ALA A 131 -5.28 -1.65 20.60
N ILE A 132 -4.25 -0.82 20.83
CA ILE A 132 -3.60 -0.71 22.14
C ILE A 132 -4.57 -0.18 23.20
N VAL A 133 -5.36 0.87 22.89
CA VAL A 133 -6.32 1.47 23.84
C VAL A 133 -7.46 0.50 24.17
N ARG A 134 -7.98 -0.21 23.17
CA ARG A 134 -9.11 -1.14 23.31
C ARG A 134 -8.69 -2.55 23.72
N LYS A 135 -7.39 -2.84 23.74
CA LYS A 135 -6.81 -4.15 24.07
C LYS A 135 -7.39 -5.27 23.18
N HIS A 136 -7.59 -4.99 21.89
CA HIS A 136 -7.93 -6.01 20.91
C HIS A 136 -6.76 -6.27 19.98
N GLU A 137 -6.73 -7.46 19.41
CA GLU A 137 -5.76 -7.89 18.40
C GLU A 137 -5.94 -7.08 17.10
N ILE A 138 -4.91 -7.08 16.24
CA ILE A 138 -4.87 -6.40 14.94
C ILE A 138 -4.90 -7.46 13.83
#